data_AF-A0A165AGL5-F1
#
_entry.id   AF-A0A165AGL5-F1
#
_cell.length_a   1.000
_cell.length_b   1.000
_cell.length_c   1.000
_cell.angle_alpha   90.00
_cell.angle_beta   90.00
_cell.angle_gamma   90.00
#
_symmetry.space_group_name_H-M   'P 1'
#
loop_
_entity.id
_entity.type
_entity.pdbx_description
1 polymer ?
#
loop_
_entity_poly.entity_id
_entity_poly.type
_entity_poly.pdbx_seq_one_letter_code
_entity_poly.pdbx_strand_id
1 'polypeptide(L)' 'MKMAKPVGTLDELKAELREAFEHDPVDVDHVMYLMESYKSNPAEWKQYAIFDRYK' A
#
# COMPACT_ATOMS: atom_id res chain seq x y z
N MET A 1 -6.39 8.31 -18.31
CA MET A 1 -5.72 8.06 -17.02
C MET A 1 -6.80 7.85 -15.96
N LYS A 2 -6.91 6.64 -15.39
CA LYS A 2 -7.70 6.45 -14.18
C LYS A 2 -7.03 7.31 -13.10
N MET A 3 -7.72 8.34 -12.60
CA MET A 3 -7.24 9.03 -11.40
C MET A 3 -7.35 8.02 -10.26
N ALA A 4 -6.20 7.49 -9.84
CA ALA A 4 -6.15 6.54 -8.75
C ALA A 4 -6.76 7.20 -7.51
N LYS A 5 -7.85 6.58 -7.03
CA LYS A 5 -8.57 7.07 -5.85
C LYS A 5 -7.60 7.07 -4.67
N PRO A 6 -7.60 8.11 -3.83
CA PRO A 6 -6.78 8.11 -2.64
C PRO A 6 -7.15 6.89 -1.79
N VAL A 7 -6.14 6.11 -1.45
CA VAL A 7 -6.29 4.89 -0.66
C VAL A 7 -6.50 5.28 0.80
N GLY A 8 -7.67 5.00 1.34
CA GLY A 8 -8.09 5.42 2.68
C GLY A 8 -7.63 4.49 3.80
N THR A 9 -7.38 3.22 3.47
CA THR A 9 -7.01 2.16 4.44
C THR A 9 -5.88 1.27 3.93
N LEU A 10 -5.19 0.59 4.84
CA LEU A 10 -4.14 -0.37 4.47
C LEU A 10 -4.67 -1.55 3.64
N ASP A 11 -5.93 -1.94 3.84
CA ASP A 11 -6.52 -3.05 3.08
C ASP A 11 -6.88 -2.65 1.65
N GLU A 12 -7.34 -1.41 1.44
CA GLU A 12 -7.46 -0.83 0.10
C GLU A 12 -6.09 -0.75 -0.59
N LEU A 13 -5.02 -0.37 0.12
CA LEU A 13 -3.67 -0.33 -0.45
C LEU A 13 -3.23 -1.71 -0.94
N LYS A 14 -3.45 -2.75 -0.12
CA LYS A 14 -3.12 -4.13 -0.50
C LYS A 14 -3.89 -4.58 -1.74
N ALA A 15 -5.18 -4.20 -1.86
CA ALA A 15 -6.02 -4.57 -2.99
C ALA A 15 -5.54 -3.90 -4.28
N GLU A 16 -5.33 -2.59 -4.26
CA GLU A 16 -4.85 -1.82 -5.42
C GLU A 16 -3.44 -2.23 -5.83
N LEU A 17 -2.55 -2.53 -4.87
CA LEU A 17 -1.23 -3.08 -5.19
C LEU A 17 -1.35 -4.44 -5.89
N ARG A 18 -2.24 -5.34 -5.44
CA ARG A 18 -2.45 -6.61 -6.15
C ARG A 18 -2.88 -6.39 -7.60
N GLU A 19 -3.82 -5.48 -7.85
CA GLU A 19 -4.26 -5.12 -9.22
C GLU A 19 -3.09 -4.53 -10.03
N ALA A 20 -2.30 -3.62 -9.45
CA ALA A 20 -1.16 -3.00 -10.12
C ALA A 20 -0.07 -4.02 -10.53
N PHE A 21 0.07 -5.12 -9.79
CA PHE A 21 1.01 -6.21 -10.07
C PHE A 21 0.40 -7.37 -10.89
N GLU A 22 -0.89 -7.35 -11.21
CA GLU A 22 -1.53 -8.38 -12.06
C GLU A 22 -1.09 -8.31 -13.53
N HIS A 23 -0.59 -7.15 -13.96
CA HIS A 23 -0.15 -6.90 -15.33
C HIS A 23 1.38 -6.73 -15.43
N ASP A 24 1.94 -7.23 -16.54
CA ASP A 24 3.35 -7.07 -16.91
C ASP A 24 3.39 -6.28 -18.25
N PRO A 25 4.11 -5.15 -18.34
CA PRO A 25 5.01 -4.54 -17.36
C PRO A 25 4.30 -3.83 -16.21
N VAL A 26 4.91 -3.90 -15.03
CA VAL A 26 4.47 -3.15 -13.84
C VAL A 26 4.82 -1.66 -14.01
N ASP A 27 3.82 -0.81 -13.84
CA ASP A 27 4.00 0.65 -13.82
C ASP A 27 4.51 1.10 -12.45
N VAL A 28 5.81 1.40 -12.37
CA VAL A 28 6.49 1.82 -11.13
C VAL A 28 5.96 3.16 -10.61
N ASP A 29 5.67 4.11 -11.51
CA ASP A 29 5.15 5.44 -11.12
C ASP A 29 3.77 5.30 -10.49
N HIS A 30 2.93 4.40 -11.01
CA HIS A 30 1.63 4.09 -10.43
C HIS A 30 1.76 3.45 -9.04
N VAL A 31 2.64 2.48 -8.86
CA VAL A 31 2.89 1.82 -7.56
C VAL A 31 3.40 2.84 -6.54
N MET A 32 4.33 3.72 -6.92
CA MET A 32 4.81 4.80 -6.06
C MET A 32 3.68 5.73 -5.61
N TYR A 33 2.83 6.17 -6.54
CA TYR A 33 1.68 7.01 -6.23
C TYR A 33 0.73 6.32 -5.22
N LEU A 34 0.41 5.03 -5.42
CA LEU A 34 -0.45 4.29 -4.50
C LEU A 34 0.14 4.27 -3.09
N MET A 35 1.43 3.98 -2.96
CA MET A 35 2.15 3.97 -1.68
C MET A 35 2.16 5.33 -0.99
N GLU A 36 2.36 6.43 -1.73
CA GLU A 36 2.36 7.80 -1.18
C GLU A 36 0.95 8.29 -0.80
N SER A 37 -0.09 7.81 -1.50
CA SER A 37 -1.47 8.21 -1.25
C SER A 37 -2.03 7.67 0.07
N TYR A 38 -1.47 6.55 0.57
CA TYR A 38 -1.88 5.94 1.82
C TYR A 38 -1.41 6.76 3.03
N LYS A 39 -2.37 7.29 3.79
CA LYS A 39 -2.09 7.95 5.07
C LYS A 39 -1.91 6.89 6.17
N SER A 40 -0.67 6.72 6.63
CA SER A 40 -0.32 5.71 7.64
C SER A 40 -1.20 5.78 8.89
N ASN A 41 -1.81 4.65 9.24
CA ASN A 41 -2.61 4.47 10.46
C ASN A 41 -2.05 3.31 11.29
N PRO A 42 -1.46 3.57 12.47
CA PRO A 42 -0.92 2.53 13.34
C PRO A 42 -1.91 1.42 13.70
N ALA A 43 -3.21 1.71 13.78
CA ALA A 43 -4.22 0.69 14.08
C ALA A 43 -4.26 -0.43 13.03
N GLU A 44 -3.87 -0.14 11.79
CA GLU A 44 -3.94 -1.08 10.67
C GLU A 44 -2.69 -1.97 10.59
N TRP A 45 -1.49 -1.39 10.81
CA TRP A 45 -0.22 -2.10 10.64
C TRP A 45 0.42 -2.60 11.94
N LYS A 46 -0.02 -2.13 13.12
CA LYS A 46 0.60 -2.50 14.41
C LYS A 46 0.62 -4.00 14.68
N GLN A 47 -0.36 -4.75 14.18
CA GLN A 47 -0.37 -6.22 14.27
C GLN A 47 0.85 -6.88 13.60
N TYR A 48 1.44 -6.22 12.60
CA TYR A 48 2.64 -6.68 11.88
C TYR A 48 3.93 -6.13 12.50
N ALA A 49 3.84 -5.13 13.38
CA ALA A 49 4.98 -4.48 14.02
C ALA A 49 5.44 -5.27 15.27
N ILE A 50 5.95 -6.48 15.04
CA ILE A 50 6.52 -7.33 16.09
C ILE A 50 7.98 -6.92 16.28
N PHE A 51 8.23 -6.12 17.30
CA PHE A 51 9.58 -5.73 17.69
C PHE A 51 10.21 -6.82 18.57
N ASP A 52 11.44 -7.19 18.26
CA ASP A 52 12.24 -8.04 19.12
C ASP A 52 12.69 -7.22 20.34
N ARG A 53 12.50 -7.77 21.55
CA ARG A 53 12.84 -7.08 22.81
C ARG A 53 14.34 -7.16 23.13
N TYR A 54 15.08 -8.01 22.43
CA TYR A 54 16.51 -8.27 22.67
C TYR A 54 17.42 -7.79 21.52
N LYS A 55 16.90 -6.96 20.60
CA LYS A 55 17.67 -6.24 19.58
C LYS A 55 17.44 -4.74 19.66
#